data_AF-A0A3M1RRN7-F1
#
_entry.id   AF-A0A3M1RRN7-F1
#
_cell.length_a   1.000
_cell.length_b   1.000
_cell.length_c   1.000
_cell.angle_alpha   90.00
_cell.angle_beta   90.00
_cell.angle_gamma   90.00
#
_symmetry.space_group_name_H-M   'P 1'
#
loop_
_entity.id
_entity.type
_entity.pdbx_description
1 polymer ?
#
loop_
_entity_poly.entity_id
_entity_poly.type
_entity_poly.pdbx_seq_one_letter_code
_entity_poly.pdbx_strand_id
1 'polypeptide(L)'
;MRVLKVVLLILGLVIVGGIAYGGYRLYDYTEHDPRFCASCHIMKKAWKTWSVGAHKDVTCKTCHKQDIVSRARIVWSWAVSDIEEVPPHTRLDRRVCESCHFAQNGPWKLVADTVGHKQHVMKADLQCLACHLPSLHTFEPKAEDCQRCHSHSRMNIGGMAGFHCTTCHNFLARGDDVEEMLPKRETCLECHQGMQIKEETFPEDGPMAFECAECHKPHTKPFLDFFDCLSCHEDITEDQAHFERRAINRCVRCHRPHTWTADTWEAKAR
;
A
#
# COMPACT_ATOMS: atom_id res chain seq x y z
N MET A 1 0.38 -72.31 -21.98
CA MET A 1 1.36 -71.64 -21.09
C MET A 1 1.83 -70.26 -21.58
N ARG A 2 2.15 -70.05 -22.86
CA ARG A 2 2.59 -68.71 -23.37
C ARG A 2 1.52 -67.62 -23.24
N VAL A 3 0.27 -67.92 -23.62
CA VAL A 3 -0.86 -66.96 -23.56
C VAL A 3 -1.12 -66.48 -22.13
N LEU A 4 -1.14 -67.39 -21.14
CA LEU A 4 -1.33 -67.04 -19.73
C LEU A 4 -0.22 -66.13 -19.19
N LYS A 5 1.04 -66.37 -19.58
CA LYS A 5 2.17 -65.50 -19.20
C LYS A 5 2.05 -64.08 -19.79
N VAL A 6 1.59 -63.98 -21.04
CA VAL A 6 1.35 -62.68 -21.70
C VAL A 6 0.19 -61.94 -21.04
N VAL A 7 -0.92 -62.63 -20.73
CA VAL A 7 -2.07 -62.04 -20.02
C VAL A 7 -1.66 -61.53 -18.64
N LEU A 8 -0.91 -62.30 -17.85
CA LEU A 8 -0.43 -61.87 -16.53
C LEU A 8 0.54 -60.69 -16.61
N LEU A 9 1.41 -60.63 -17.64
CA LEU A 9 2.30 -59.49 -17.87
C LEU A 9 1.51 -58.21 -18.20
N ILE A 10 0.51 -58.31 -19.08
CA ILE A 10 -0.36 -57.18 -19.42
C ILE A 10 -1.14 -56.72 -18.19
N LEU A 11 -1.71 -57.65 -17.42
CA LEU A 11 -2.43 -57.33 -16.19
C LEU A 11 -1.52 -56.62 -15.17
N GLY A 12 -0.29 -57.11 -15.00
CA GLY A 12 0.73 -56.49 -14.15
C GLY A 12 1.08 -55.07 -14.61
N LEU A 13 1.28 -54.85 -15.91
CA LEU A 13 1.54 -53.53 -16.49
C LEU A 13 0.37 -52.57 -16.29
N VAL A 14 -0.87 -53.03 -16.46
CA VAL A 14 -2.07 -52.22 -16.23
C VAL A 14 -2.21 -51.84 -14.76
N ILE A 15 -1.95 -52.76 -13.83
CA ILE A 15 -2.00 -52.49 -12.38
C ILE A 15 -0.92 -51.48 -12.00
N VAL A 16 0.32 -51.69 -12.42
CA VAL A 16 1.44 -50.76 -12.15
C VAL A 16 1.15 -49.39 -12.76
N GLY A 17 0.68 -49.35 -14.00
CA GLY A 17 0.28 -48.11 -14.67
C GLY A 17 -0.85 -47.38 -13.94
N GLY A 18 -1.86 -48.11 -13.47
CA GLY A 18 -2.97 -47.58 -12.69
C GLY A 18 -2.52 -46.99 -11.34
N ILE A 19 -1.65 -47.69 -10.61
CA ILE A 19 -1.07 -47.21 -9.35
C ILE A 19 -0.23 -45.95 -9.59
N ALA A 20 0.63 -45.95 -10.61
CA ALA A 20 1.45 -44.81 -10.95
C ALA A 20 0.61 -43.58 -11.33
N TYR A 21 -0.43 -43.79 -12.16
CA TYR A 21 -1.36 -42.73 -12.55
C TYR A 21 -2.15 -42.19 -11.36
N GLY A 22 -2.71 -43.08 -10.52
CA GLY A 22 -3.43 -42.67 -9.31
C GLY A 22 -2.55 -41.89 -8.32
N GLY A 23 -1.33 -42.37 -8.09
CA GLY A 23 -0.34 -41.68 -7.25
C GLY A 23 0.03 -40.30 -7.80
N TYR A 24 0.27 -40.18 -9.11
CA TYR A 24 0.52 -38.90 -9.76
C TYR A 24 -0.66 -37.93 -9.60
N ARG A 25 -1.90 -38.38 -9.82
CA ARG A 25 -3.09 -37.53 -9.69
C ARG A 25 -3.31 -37.05 -8.26
N LEU A 26 -3.06 -37.89 -7.25
CA LEU A 26 -3.12 -37.49 -5.86
C LEU A 26 -2.02 -36.48 -5.51
N TYR A 27 -0.79 -36.74 -5.95
CA TYR A 27 0.33 -35.81 -5.77
C TYR A 27 0.02 -34.45 -6.40
N ASP A 28 -0.42 -34.43 -7.66
CA ASP A 28 -0.75 -33.20 -8.37
C ASP A 28 -1.90 -32.43 -7.72
N TYR A 29 -2.96 -33.12 -7.30
CA TYR A 29 -4.08 -32.52 -6.58
C TYR A 29 -3.64 -31.91 -5.23
N THR A 30 -2.81 -32.62 -4.46
CA THR A 30 -2.37 -32.11 -3.17
C THR A 30 -1.31 -31.02 -3.28
N GLU A 31 -0.49 -31.00 -4.33
CA GLU A 31 0.65 -30.09 -4.48
C GLU A 31 0.42 -28.85 -5.35
N HIS A 32 -0.37 -28.96 -6.41
CA HIS A 32 -0.52 -27.88 -7.38
C HIS A 32 -1.95 -27.36 -7.48
N ASP A 33 -2.93 -28.12 -6.99
CA ASP A 33 -4.34 -27.74 -7.06
C ASP A 33 -4.79 -27.01 -5.79
N PRO A 34 -5.14 -25.72 -5.86
CA PRO A 34 -5.55 -24.96 -4.68
C PRO A 34 -6.92 -25.45 -4.14
N ARG A 35 -7.68 -26.25 -4.91
CA ARG A 35 -8.91 -26.92 -4.46
C ARG A 35 -8.68 -27.91 -3.33
N PHE A 36 -7.48 -28.50 -3.23
CA PHE A 36 -7.15 -29.36 -2.10
C PHE A 36 -7.25 -28.57 -0.78
N CYS A 37 -6.60 -27.40 -0.72
CA CYS A 37 -6.70 -26.53 0.45
C CYS A 37 -8.14 -26.04 0.67
N ALA A 38 -8.86 -25.70 -0.41
CA ALA A 38 -10.25 -25.26 -0.33
C ALA A 38 -11.23 -26.33 0.17
N SER A 39 -10.86 -27.62 0.06
CA SER A 39 -11.69 -28.73 0.53
C SER A 39 -11.78 -28.81 2.05
N CYS A 40 -10.81 -28.22 2.77
CA CYS A 40 -10.85 -28.09 4.22
C CYS A 40 -11.84 -27.01 4.65
N HIS A 41 -12.69 -27.29 5.64
CA HIS A 41 -13.68 -26.32 6.12
C HIS A 41 -13.05 -25.08 6.78
N ILE A 42 -11.93 -25.25 7.49
CA ILE A 42 -11.14 -24.15 8.08
C ILE A 42 -10.69 -23.14 7.00
N MET A 43 -10.42 -23.63 5.79
CA MET A 43 -9.87 -22.80 4.72
C MET A 43 -10.92 -21.95 3.99
N LYS A 44 -12.22 -22.13 4.25
CA LYS A 44 -13.30 -21.42 3.54
C LYS A 44 -13.12 -19.90 3.52
N LYS A 45 -12.76 -19.30 4.66
CA LYS A 45 -12.59 -17.84 4.76
C LYS A 45 -11.39 -17.35 3.95
N ALA A 46 -10.26 -18.02 4.09
CA ALA A 46 -9.04 -17.71 3.37
C ALA A 46 -9.15 -17.97 1.86
N TRP A 47 -9.89 -19.00 1.45
CA TRP A 47 -10.23 -19.25 0.05
C TRP A 47 -11.07 -18.12 -0.54
N LYS A 48 -12.10 -17.67 0.18
CA LYS A 48 -12.99 -16.59 -0.27
C LYS A 48 -12.25 -15.29 -0.51
N THR A 49 -11.30 -14.93 0.35
CA THR A 49 -10.54 -13.69 0.18
C THR A 49 -9.43 -13.82 -0.87
N TRP A 50 -8.82 -14.99 -0.98
CA TRP A 50 -7.84 -15.27 -2.03
C TRP A 50 -8.47 -15.26 -3.43
N SER A 51 -9.65 -15.85 -3.61
CA SER A 51 -10.28 -16.02 -4.94
C SER A 51 -10.68 -14.72 -5.64
N VAL A 52 -10.80 -13.63 -4.88
CA VAL A 52 -11.07 -12.28 -5.38
C VAL A 52 -9.86 -11.35 -5.32
N GLY A 53 -8.73 -11.83 -4.77
CA GLY A 53 -7.51 -11.05 -4.60
C GLY A 53 -6.65 -10.98 -5.85
N ALA A 54 -5.66 -10.09 -5.83
CA ALA A 54 -4.69 -9.91 -6.92
C ALA A 54 -3.87 -11.18 -7.26
N HIS A 55 -3.76 -12.11 -6.30
CA HIS A 55 -3.01 -13.36 -6.43
C HIS A 55 -3.91 -14.60 -6.62
N LYS A 56 -5.18 -14.43 -7.04
CA LYS A 56 -6.12 -15.54 -7.27
C LYS A 56 -5.66 -16.58 -8.30
N ASP A 57 -4.69 -16.21 -9.14
CA ASP A 57 -4.11 -17.09 -10.16
C ASP A 57 -2.78 -17.72 -9.70
N VAL A 58 -2.35 -17.43 -8.47
CA VAL A 58 -1.15 -18.01 -7.85
C VAL A 58 -1.55 -19.11 -6.87
N THR A 59 -0.98 -20.30 -7.03
CA THR A 59 -1.30 -21.46 -6.18
C THR A 59 -0.88 -21.24 -4.72
N CYS A 60 -1.66 -21.76 -3.78
CA CYS A 60 -1.45 -21.55 -2.33
C CYS A 60 -0.01 -21.85 -1.89
N LYS A 61 0.55 -22.95 -2.39
CA LYS A 61 1.89 -23.45 -2.05
C LYS A 61 3.04 -22.64 -2.66
N THR A 62 2.75 -21.77 -3.62
CA THR A 62 3.73 -20.79 -4.11
C THR A 62 4.14 -19.85 -2.98
N CYS A 63 3.17 -19.41 -2.16
CA CYS A 63 3.43 -18.60 -0.98
C CYS A 63 3.71 -19.47 0.25
N HIS A 64 2.81 -20.41 0.55
CA HIS A 64 2.91 -21.32 1.68
C HIS A 64 3.90 -22.45 1.36
N LYS A 65 5.20 -22.15 1.34
CA LYS A 65 6.24 -23.16 1.16
C LYS A 65 6.38 -23.96 2.45
N GLN A 66 6.03 -25.24 2.37
CA GLN A 66 6.02 -26.16 3.51
C GLN A 66 7.11 -27.20 3.35
N ASP A 67 7.70 -27.63 4.45
CA ASP A 67 8.58 -28.81 4.45
C ASP A 67 7.77 -30.10 4.22
N ILE A 68 8.46 -31.18 3.89
CA ILE A 68 7.85 -32.46 3.53
C ILE A 68 7.03 -33.08 4.69
N VAL A 69 7.45 -32.86 5.94
CA VAL A 69 6.78 -33.42 7.12
C VAL A 69 5.46 -32.70 7.36
N SER A 70 5.48 -31.37 7.26
CA SER A 70 4.27 -30.54 7.36
C SER A 70 3.26 -30.88 6.26
N ARG A 71 3.72 -31.12 5.02
CA ARG A 71 2.86 -31.54 3.90
C ARG A 71 2.20 -32.89 4.17
N ALA A 72 2.99 -33.88 4.58
CA ALA A 72 2.49 -35.21 4.89
C ALA A 72 1.45 -35.17 6.03
N ARG A 73 1.70 -34.36 7.07
CA ARG A 73 0.73 -34.16 8.17
C ARG A 73 -0.60 -33.59 7.68
N ILE A 74 -0.60 -32.58 6.82
CA ILE A 74 -1.85 -31.99 6.31
C ILE A 74 -2.65 -33.01 5.51
N VAL A 75 -1.99 -33.76 4.63
CA VAL A 75 -2.66 -34.81 3.83
C VAL A 75 -3.22 -35.90 4.74
N TRP A 76 -2.47 -36.30 5.76
CA TRP A 76 -2.93 -37.26 6.77
C TRP A 76 -4.15 -36.72 7.52
N SER A 77 -4.07 -35.51 8.07
CA SER A 77 -5.18 -34.87 8.78
C SER A 77 -6.43 -34.78 7.90
N TRP A 78 -6.29 -34.33 6.65
CA TRP A 78 -7.40 -34.29 5.69
C TRP A 78 -8.05 -35.66 5.46
N ALA A 79 -7.26 -36.75 5.44
CA ALA A 79 -7.76 -38.09 5.18
C ALA A 79 -8.42 -38.76 6.40
N VAL A 80 -7.99 -38.44 7.63
CA VAL A 80 -8.37 -39.22 8.82
C VAL A 80 -8.94 -38.40 9.98
N SER A 81 -8.89 -37.08 9.95
CA SER A 81 -9.22 -36.23 11.10
C SER A 81 -9.99 -34.97 10.70
N ASP A 82 -11.04 -34.66 11.44
CA ASP A 82 -11.67 -33.34 11.39
C ASP A 82 -10.97 -32.42 12.38
N ILE A 83 -9.92 -31.75 11.92
CA ILE A 83 -9.22 -30.75 12.73
C ILE A 83 -10.01 -29.44 12.73
N GLU A 84 -10.07 -28.74 13.86
CA GLU A 84 -10.69 -27.41 13.98
C GLU A 84 -9.64 -26.28 13.88
N GLU A 85 -8.38 -26.61 14.13
CA GLU A 85 -7.24 -25.71 14.02
C GLU A 85 -6.11 -26.36 13.22
N VAL A 86 -5.47 -25.58 12.35
CA VAL A 86 -4.30 -26.04 11.61
C VAL A 86 -3.05 -25.60 12.39
N PRO A 87 -2.20 -26.55 12.87
CA PRO A 87 -0.93 -26.19 13.48
C PRO A 87 -0.07 -25.33 12.54
N PRO A 88 0.88 -24.54 13.06
CA PRO A 88 1.81 -23.81 12.22
C PRO A 88 2.51 -24.74 11.22
N HIS A 89 2.32 -24.49 9.94
CA HIS A 89 2.70 -25.39 8.85
C HIS A 89 3.49 -24.70 7.74
N THR A 90 3.74 -23.40 7.89
CA THR A 90 4.69 -22.61 7.12
C THR A 90 5.00 -21.32 7.88
N ARG A 91 6.11 -20.67 7.54
CA ARG A 91 6.36 -19.27 7.87
C ARG A 91 6.44 -18.50 6.56
N LEU A 92 5.58 -17.50 6.42
CA LEU A 92 5.66 -16.56 5.32
C LEU A 92 6.66 -15.47 5.71
N ASP A 93 7.76 -15.38 4.96
CA ASP A 93 8.74 -14.31 5.08
C ASP A 93 8.80 -13.48 3.78
N ARG A 94 9.52 -12.36 3.83
CA ARG A 94 9.70 -11.45 2.69
C ARG A 94 10.22 -12.15 1.42
N ARG A 95 11.05 -13.19 1.55
CA ARG A 95 11.74 -13.83 0.41
C ARG A 95 10.78 -14.50 -0.56
N VAL A 96 9.66 -14.99 -0.04
CA VAL A 96 8.60 -15.57 -0.86
C VAL A 96 8.08 -14.53 -1.86
N CYS A 97 7.85 -13.30 -1.41
CA CYS A 97 7.37 -12.21 -2.24
C CYS A 97 8.47 -11.72 -3.21
N GLU A 98 9.70 -11.58 -2.70
CA GLU A 98 10.86 -11.16 -3.50
C GLU A 98 11.15 -12.10 -4.67
N SER A 99 10.89 -13.40 -4.50
CA SER A 99 11.14 -14.40 -5.56
C SER A 99 10.37 -14.14 -6.86
N CYS A 100 9.30 -13.33 -6.82
CA CYS A 100 8.57 -12.85 -7.99
C CYS A 100 8.70 -11.33 -8.17
N HIS A 101 8.50 -10.53 -7.13
CA HIS A 101 8.43 -9.08 -7.22
C HIS A 101 9.81 -8.39 -7.36
N PHE A 102 10.89 -9.08 -7.02
CA PHE A 102 12.26 -8.60 -7.11
C PHE A 102 13.10 -9.46 -8.08
N ALA A 103 12.48 -10.46 -8.71
CA ALA A 103 13.13 -11.24 -9.76
C ALA A 103 13.44 -10.35 -10.96
N GLN A 104 14.65 -10.48 -11.51
CA GLN A 104 15.11 -9.63 -12.60
C GLN A 104 14.31 -9.81 -13.91
N ASN A 105 13.63 -10.95 -14.06
CA ASN A 105 12.91 -11.34 -15.27
C ASN A 105 11.43 -11.58 -14.94
N GLY A 106 10.57 -10.63 -15.28
CA GLY A 106 9.11 -10.77 -15.17
C GLY A 106 8.37 -9.43 -15.15
N PRO A 107 7.07 -9.40 -15.46
CA PRO A 107 6.25 -8.18 -15.40
C PRO A 107 6.05 -7.65 -13.96
N TRP A 108 6.46 -8.43 -12.96
CA TRP A 108 6.21 -8.19 -11.53
C TRP A 108 7.25 -7.33 -10.82
N LYS A 109 8.31 -6.91 -11.53
CA LYS A 109 9.45 -6.12 -11.01
C LYS A 109 9.06 -4.72 -10.49
N LEU A 110 7.87 -4.24 -10.86
CA LEU A 110 7.38 -2.88 -10.58
C LEU A 110 7.49 -2.45 -9.11
N VAL A 111 7.44 -3.39 -8.17
CA VAL A 111 7.45 -3.11 -6.73
C VAL A 111 8.81 -2.58 -6.25
N ALA A 112 9.91 -3.19 -6.67
CA ALA A 112 11.27 -2.86 -6.20
C ALA A 112 11.76 -1.48 -6.64
N ASP A 113 11.21 -0.96 -7.73
CA ASP A 113 11.66 0.28 -8.36
C ASP A 113 10.95 1.55 -7.83
N THR A 114 10.03 1.39 -6.86
CA THR A 114 9.31 2.51 -6.25
C THR A 114 10.05 3.07 -5.03
N VAL A 115 10.02 4.39 -4.87
CA VAL A 115 10.66 5.10 -3.75
C VAL A 115 10.13 4.57 -2.41
N GLY A 116 8.82 4.37 -2.28
CA GLY A 116 8.19 3.90 -1.04
C GLY A 116 8.74 2.55 -0.59
N HIS A 117 8.80 1.56 -1.49
CA HIS A 117 9.37 0.25 -1.17
C HIS A 117 10.88 0.33 -0.91
N LYS A 118 11.63 1.16 -1.63
CA LYS A 118 13.07 1.35 -1.36
C LYS A 118 13.32 1.87 0.06
N GLN A 119 12.58 2.89 0.51
CA GLN A 119 12.76 3.42 1.87
C GLN A 119 12.33 2.41 2.94
N HIS A 120 11.16 1.77 2.77
CA HIS A 120 10.57 0.96 3.83
C HIS A 120 11.09 -0.48 3.85
N VAL A 121 11.23 -1.12 2.69
CA VAL A 121 11.63 -2.53 2.61
C VAL A 121 13.14 -2.67 2.55
N MET A 122 13.83 -1.86 1.74
CA MET A 122 15.29 -2.00 1.56
C MET A 122 16.08 -1.25 2.63
N LYS A 123 15.79 0.05 2.86
CA LYS A 123 16.56 0.85 3.83
C LYS A 123 16.16 0.56 5.28
N ALA A 124 14.87 0.45 5.57
CA ALA A 124 14.38 0.16 6.91
C ALA A 124 14.23 -1.35 7.22
N ASP A 125 14.61 -2.22 6.28
CA ASP A 125 14.57 -3.69 6.39
C ASP A 125 13.21 -4.27 6.86
N LEU A 126 12.10 -3.67 6.44
CA LEU A 126 10.77 -4.16 6.80
C LEU A 126 10.37 -5.40 6.00
N GLN A 127 9.56 -6.27 6.62
CA GLN A 127 8.89 -7.37 5.94
C GLN A 127 7.72 -6.84 5.09
N CYS A 128 7.44 -7.44 3.93
CA CYS A 128 6.25 -7.08 3.13
C CYS A 128 4.96 -7.19 3.95
N LEU A 129 4.88 -8.19 4.83
CA LEU A 129 3.73 -8.45 5.70
C LEU A 129 3.54 -7.40 6.81
N ALA A 130 4.47 -6.46 6.98
CA ALA A 130 4.28 -5.35 7.90
C ALA A 130 3.20 -4.37 7.41
N CYS A 131 3.02 -4.28 6.09
CA CYS A 131 2.06 -3.38 5.44
C CYS A 131 1.06 -4.14 4.55
N HIS A 132 1.50 -5.14 3.80
CA HIS A 132 0.63 -5.99 2.99
C HIS A 132 0.09 -7.16 3.80
N LEU A 133 -1.03 -7.73 3.35
CA LEU A 133 -1.72 -8.81 4.07
C LEU A 133 -2.20 -8.44 5.49
N PRO A 134 -2.71 -7.21 5.76
CA PRO A 134 -3.23 -6.85 7.08
C PRO A 134 -4.47 -7.66 7.50
N SER A 135 -5.03 -8.45 6.59
CA SER A 135 -6.12 -9.39 6.82
C SER A 135 -5.98 -10.59 5.88
N LEU A 136 -6.71 -11.68 6.13
CA LEU A 136 -6.60 -12.95 5.38
C LEU A 136 -6.60 -12.74 3.86
N HIS A 137 -5.45 -12.93 3.20
CA HIS A 137 -5.25 -12.80 1.74
C HIS A 137 -5.69 -11.46 1.11
N THR A 138 -5.82 -10.39 1.91
CA THR A 138 -6.09 -9.03 1.40
C THR A 138 -4.77 -8.27 1.34
N PHE A 139 -4.27 -7.96 0.15
CA PHE A 139 -2.91 -7.42 -0.02
C PHE A 139 -2.81 -5.90 0.16
N GLU A 140 -3.90 -5.16 -0.02
CA GLU A 140 -3.88 -3.70 0.09
C GLU A 140 -3.59 -3.26 1.53
N PRO A 141 -2.56 -2.42 1.76
CA PRO A 141 -2.29 -1.85 3.08
C PRO A 141 -3.41 -0.93 3.53
N LYS A 142 -3.65 -0.88 4.84
CA LYS A 142 -4.56 0.10 5.44
C LYS A 142 -3.78 1.27 6.02
N ALA A 143 -4.48 2.38 6.27
CA ALA A 143 -3.87 3.57 6.85
C ALA A 143 -3.28 3.25 8.23
N GLU A 144 -3.92 2.35 8.98
CA GLU A 144 -3.45 1.91 10.30
C GLU A 144 -2.10 1.21 10.23
N ASP A 145 -1.79 0.49 9.14
CA ASP A 145 -0.50 -0.19 8.98
C ASP A 145 0.64 0.84 8.87
N CYS A 146 0.40 1.97 8.20
CA CYS A 146 1.33 3.09 8.14
C CYS A 146 1.46 3.77 9.52
N GLN A 147 0.34 3.98 10.22
CA GLN A 147 0.28 4.66 11.52
C GLN A 147 0.94 3.89 12.66
N ARG A 148 1.18 2.58 12.51
CA ARG A 148 1.96 1.82 13.50
C ARG A 148 3.36 2.39 13.71
N CYS A 149 3.96 2.97 12.66
CA CYS A 149 5.25 3.65 12.73
C CYS A 149 5.09 5.18 12.64
N HIS A 150 4.19 5.67 11.78
CA HIS A 150 3.91 7.10 11.61
C HIS A 150 2.78 7.60 12.52
N SER A 151 2.90 7.35 13.83
CA SER A 151 1.85 7.62 14.81
C SER A 151 1.43 9.10 14.91
N HIS A 152 2.34 10.01 14.58
CA HIS A 152 2.14 11.46 14.61
C HIS A 152 1.61 12.05 13.30
N SER A 153 1.48 11.24 12.24
CA SER A 153 1.06 11.69 10.91
C SER A 153 -0.40 11.37 10.63
N ARG A 154 -1.30 11.71 11.57
CA ARG A 154 -2.74 11.47 11.41
C ARG A 154 -3.44 12.67 10.78
N MET A 155 -4.28 12.43 9.78
CA MET A 155 -5.16 13.45 9.20
C MET A 155 -6.49 13.44 9.93
N ASN A 156 -6.83 14.53 10.63
CA ASN A 156 -8.09 14.61 11.40
C ASN A 156 -8.93 15.84 11.01
N ILE A 157 -8.85 16.29 9.76
CA ILE A 157 -9.47 17.55 9.32
C ILE A 157 -10.63 17.26 8.36
N GLY A 158 -11.84 17.57 8.80
CA GLY A 158 -13.05 17.51 7.96
C GLY A 158 -13.17 16.18 7.21
N GLY A 159 -13.51 16.26 5.92
CA GLY A 159 -13.61 15.08 5.05
C GLY A 159 -12.27 14.37 4.79
N MET A 160 -11.14 15.07 4.97
CA MET A 160 -9.82 14.46 4.74
C MET A 160 -9.45 13.41 5.78
N ALA A 161 -10.14 13.38 6.93
CA ALA A 161 -9.91 12.36 7.95
C ALA A 161 -10.24 10.93 7.47
N GLY A 162 -11.05 10.79 6.41
CA GLY A 162 -11.42 9.49 5.84
C GLY A 162 -10.50 9.01 4.72
N PHE A 163 -9.54 9.81 4.25
CA PHE A 163 -8.68 9.43 3.14
C PHE A 163 -7.49 8.56 3.58
N HIS A 164 -7.10 7.63 2.71
CA HIS A 164 -5.89 6.84 2.91
C HIS A 164 -4.64 7.71 2.67
N CYS A 165 -3.52 7.40 3.34
CA CYS A 165 -2.26 8.17 3.23
C CYS A 165 -1.79 8.30 1.78
N THR A 166 -1.96 7.26 0.98
CA THR A 166 -1.55 7.21 -0.43
C THR A 166 -2.41 8.03 -1.38
N THR A 167 -3.50 8.64 -0.87
CA THR A 167 -4.27 9.64 -1.64
C THR A 167 -3.44 10.89 -1.88
N CYS A 168 -2.57 11.24 -0.93
CA CYS A 168 -1.68 12.39 -1.02
C CYS A 168 -0.22 11.98 -1.21
N HIS A 169 0.22 10.93 -0.53
CA HIS A 169 1.59 10.45 -0.62
C HIS A 169 1.78 9.43 -1.74
N ASN A 170 2.58 9.77 -2.74
CA ASN A 170 2.84 8.87 -3.87
C ASN A 170 3.87 7.80 -3.52
N PHE A 171 3.45 6.79 -2.76
CA PHE A 171 4.32 5.67 -2.35
C PHE A 171 4.91 4.90 -3.55
N LEU A 172 4.21 4.92 -4.69
CA LEU A 172 4.60 4.24 -5.93
C LEU A 172 5.41 5.15 -6.88
N ALA A 173 5.83 6.34 -6.42
CA ALA A 173 6.71 7.21 -7.17
C ALA A 173 7.97 6.45 -7.62
N ARG A 174 8.46 6.76 -8.82
CA ARG A 174 9.68 6.18 -9.37
C ARG A 174 10.85 7.14 -9.16
N GLY A 175 12.03 6.56 -8.96
CA GLY A 175 13.25 7.32 -8.66
C GLY A 175 13.86 6.88 -7.33
N ASP A 176 14.71 7.73 -6.78
CA ASP A 176 15.40 7.49 -5.51
C ASP A 176 15.13 8.58 -4.45
N ASP A 177 14.50 9.68 -4.86
CA ASP A 177 14.29 10.86 -4.04
C ASP A 177 13.02 10.77 -3.21
N VAL A 178 13.10 11.05 -1.91
CA VAL A 178 11.95 10.84 -1.00
C VAL A 178 10.87 11.89 -1.17
N GLU A 179 11.26 13.04 -1.69
CA GLU A 179 10.47 14.19 -2.06
C GLU A 179 9.43 13.84 -3.12
N GLU A 180 9.71 12.85 -3.98
CA GLU A 180 8.74 12.36 -4.97
C GLU A 180 7.53 11.64 -4.35
N MET A 181 7.64 11.22 -3.08
CA MET A 181 6.51 10.66 -2.33
C MET A 181 5.69 11.73 -1.60
N LEU A 182 6.17 12.96 -1.51
CA LEU A 182 5.45 14.03 -0.83
C LEU A 182 4.38 14.61 -1.78
N PRO A 183 3.21 15.01 -1.25
CA PRO A 183 2.18 15.66 -2.05
C PRO A 183 2.72 16.98 -2.60
N LYS A 184 2.52 17.17 -3.90
CA LYS A 184 2.83 18.42 -4.60
C LYS A 184 1.58 19.29 -4.72
N ARG A 185 1.73 20.51 -5.21
CA ARG A 185 0.63 21.46 -5.45
C ARG A 185 -0.51 20.81 -6.24
N GLU A 186 -0.18 20.06 -7.29
CA GLU A 186 -1.17 19.41 -8.16
C GLU A 186 -2.02 18.42 -7.38
N THR A 187 -1.41 17.60 -6.51
CA THR A 187 -2.11 16.64 -5.65
C THR A 187 -3.16 17.32 -4.77
N CYS A 188 -2.86 18.54 -4.29
CA CYS A 188 -3.80 19.32 -3.49
C CYS A 188 -4.95 19.84 -4.36
N LEU A 189 -4.61 20.37 -5.55
CA LEU A 189 -5.57 20.99 -6.46
C LEU A 189 -6.53 19.98 -7.09
N GLU A 190 -6.16 18.71 -7.25
CA GLU A 190 -7.07 17.64 -7.73
C GLU A 190 -8.41 17.59 -6.95
N CYS A 191 -8.39 17.97 -5.66
CA CYS A 191 -9.59 18.07 -4.84
C CYS A 191 -9.96 19.51 -4.46
N HIS A 192 -8.97 20.38 -4.22
CA HIS A 192 -9.21 21.73 -3.70
C HIS A 192 -9.45 22.80 -4.77
N GLN A 193 -9.18 22.53 -6.05
CA GLN A 193 -9.40 23.49 -7.13
C GLN A 193 -10.88 23.88 -7.22
N GLY A 194 -11.15 25.19 -7.14
CA GLY A 194 -12.51 25.72 -7.16
C GLY A 194 -13.34 25.42 -5.91
N MET A 195 -12.79 24.71 -4.92
CA MET A 195 -13.44 24.52 -3.62
C MET A 195 -13.45 25.85 -2.86
N GLN A 196 -14.57 26.16 -2.22
CA GLN A 196 -14.64 27.26 -1.26
C GLN A 196 -14.50 26.70 0.15
N ILE A 197 -13.41 27.04 0.83
CA ILE A 197 -13.22 26.72 2.24
C ILE A 197 -13.35 28.02 3.01
N LYS A 198 -14.46 28.12 3.76
CA LYS A 198 -14.92 29.37 4.39
C LYS A 198 -15.19 30.44 3.32
N GLU A 199 -14.33 31.45 3.22
CA GLU A 199 -14.48 32.60 2.32
C GLU A 199 -13.35 32.68 1.27
N GLU A 200 -12.47 31.68 1.24
CA GLU A 200 -11.38 31.60 0.28
C GLU A 200 -11.67 30.58 -0.82
N THR A 201 -11.43 31.01 -2.06
CA THR A 201 -11.46 30.16 -3.25
C THR A 201 -10.02 29.89 -3.64
N PHE A 202 -9.71 28.66 -4.05
CA PHE A 202 -8.38 28.29 -4.52
C PHE A 202 -8.34 28.37 -6.06
N PRO A 203 -7.79 29.45 -6.63
CA PRO A 203 -7.63 29.58 -8.07
C PRO A 203 -6.52 28.64 -8.56
N GLU A 204 -6.69 28.10 -9.76
CA GLU A 204 -5.71 27.23 -10.43
C GLU A 204 -4.38 27.99 -10.67
N ASP A 205 -4.48 29.24 -11.08
CA ASP A 205 -3.39 30.18 -11.39
C ASP A 205 -3.01 31.10 -10.22
N GLY A 206 -3.33 30.69 -8.99
CA GLY A 206 -3.01 31.47 -7.80
C GLY A 206 -1.52 31.83 -7.73
N PRO A 207 -1.15 33.10 -7.51
CA PRO A 207 0.20 33.65 -7.73
C PRO A 207 1.27 33.18 -6.74
N MET A 208 0.92 32.29 -5.80
CA MET A 208 1.91 31.74 -4.88
C MET A 208 2.78 30.74 -5.63
N ALA A 209 4.09 31.01 -5.65
CA ALA A 209 5.11 30.16 -6.24
C ALA A 209 5.55 28.99 -5.33
N PHE A 210 5.06 28.94 -4.09
CA PHE A 210 5.40 27.92 -3.10
C PHE A 210 4.50 26.69 -3.22
N GLU A 211 5.03 25.54 -2.80
CA GLU A 211 4.20 24.35 -2.58
C GLU A 211 3.19 24.61 -1.46
N CYS A 212 1.96 24.11 -1.60
CA CYS A 212 0.90 24.30 -0.59
C CYS A 212 1.37 23.87 0.82
N ALA A 213 2.19 22.80 0.85
CA ALA A 213 2.73 22.20 2.06
C ALA A 213 3.79 23.07 2.78
N GLU A 214 4.31 24.12 2.15
CA GLU A 214 5.26 25.03 2.81
C GLU A 214 4.57 25.81 3.92
N CYS A 215 3.38 26.34 3.64
CA CYS A 215 2.57 27.04 4.64
C CYS A 215 1.62 26.09 5.36
N HIS A 216 0.84 25.28 4.62
CA HIS A 216 -0.14 24.39 5.22
C HIS A 216 0.50 23.07 5.66
N LYS A 217 0.27 22.65 6.90
CA LYS A 217 0.73 21.34 7.40
C LYS A 217 -0.49 20.46 7.70
N PRO A 218 -0.97 19.64 6.75
CA PRO A 218 -2.22 18.90 6.90
C PRO A 218 -2.26 18.01 8.16
N HIS A 219 -1.14 17.43 8.58
CA HIS A 219 -1.10 16.56 9.76
C HIS A 219 -1.17 17.30 11.10
N THR A 220 -0.82 18.59 11.14
CA THR A 220 -0.55 19.30 12.41
C THR A 220 -1.14 20.70 12.45
N LYS A 221 -0.84 21.55 11.45
CA LYS A 221 -1.25 22.95 11.37
C LYS A 221 -1.82 23.26 9.97
N PRO A 222 -3.07 22.84 9.68
CA PRO A 222 -3.68 23.04 8.37
C PRO A 222 -4.15 24.47 8.12
N PHE A 223 -4.41 25.23 9.17
CA PHE A 223 -4.84 26.62 9.09
C PHE A 223 -3.75 27.51 9.65
N LEU A 224 -3.40 28.52 8.87
CA LEU A 224 -2.42 29.52 9.26
C LEU A 224 -2.99 30.49 10.29
N ASP A 225 -2.14 30.95 11.19
CA ASP A 225 -2.37 32.10 12.03
C ASP A 225 -1.46 33.26 11.65
N PHE A 226 -1.59 34.37 12.37
CA PHE A 226 -0.83 35.58 12.12
C PHE A 226 0.69 35.37 12.25
N PHE A 227 1.14 34.57 13.22
CA PHE A 227 2.57 34.39 13.49
C PHE A 227 3.26 33.56 12.42
N ASP A 228 2.52 32.73 11.68
CA ASP A 228 3.11 31.97 10.56
C ASP A 228 3.67 32.89 9.47
N CYS A 229 3.07 34.06 9.26
CA CYS A 229 3.58 35.05 8.30
C CYS A 229 4.97 35.55 8.71
N LEU A 230 5.18 35.74 10.01
CA LEU A 230 6.43 36.27 10.56
C LEU A 230 7.56 35.24 10.55
N SER A 231 7.28 33.95 10.31
CA SER A 231 8.33 32.91 10.20
C SER A 231 9.24 33.11 8.98
N CYS A 232 8.77 33.82 7.95
CA CYS A 232 9.56 34.18 6.78
C CYS A 232 9.72 35.71 6.63
N HIS A 233 8.83 36.48 7.24
CA HIS A 233 8.84 37.95 7.22
C HIS A 233 9.26 38.54 8.57
N GLU A 234 10.46 38.20 9.04
CA GLU A 234 10.96 38.61 10.35
C GLU A 234 11.14 40.14 10.47
N ASP A 235 11.56 40.77 9.37
CA ASP A 235 11.93 42.20 9.32
C ASP A 235 10.75 43.19 9.25
N ILE A 236 9.52 42.71 8.97
CA ILE A 236 8.34 43.59 8.84
C ILE A 236 7.97 44.25 10.18
N THR A 237 8.41 43.67 11.30
CA THR A 237 8.13 44.22 12.65
C THR A 237 8.86 45.54 12.94
N GLU A 238 9.88 45.88 12.14
CA GLU A 238 10.67 47.11 12.27
C GLU A 238 10.25 48.21 11.28
N ASP A 239 9.41 47.88 10.29
CA ASP A 239 9.00 48.81 9.25
C ASP A 239 7.85 49.72 9.72
N GLN A 240 8.18 50.99 9.97
CA GLN A 240 7.21 52.03 10.31
C GLN A 240 6.32 52.45 9.12
N ALA A 241 6.69 52.10 7.88
CA ALA A 241 5.94 52.46 6.68
C ALA A 241 4.65 51.64 6.50
N HIS A 242 4.59 50.41 7.04
CA HIS A 242 3.41 49.57 6.94
C HIS A 242 2.35 49.92 7.99
N PHE A 243 2.70 50.15 9.28
CA PHE A 243 1.77 50.58 10.34
C PHE A 243 2.48 51.23 11.55
N GLU A 244 1.77 52.10 12.29
CA GLU A 244 2.11 52.35 13.71
C GLU A 244 2.00 51.02 14.48
N ARG A 245 3.01 50.72 15.32
CA ARG A 245 3.28 49.44 16.04
C ARG A 245 2.10 48.72 16.74
N ARG A 246 0.90 49.30 16.76
CA ARG A 246 -0.33 48.79 17.40
C ARG A 246 -1.38 48.24 16.42
N ALA A 247 -1.17 48.38 15.10
CA ALA A 247 -2.17 48.08 14.06
C ALA A 247 -1.75 46.96 13.07
N ILE A 248 -0.79 46.11 13.44
CA ILE A 248 -0.35 44.88 12.73
C ILE A 248 -1.51 43.88 12.43
N ASN A 249 -2.72 44.22 12.86
CA ASN A 249 -3.89 43.37 12.99
C ASN A 249 -4.51 43.07 11.61
N ARG A 250 -3.88 42.13 10.91
CA ARG A 250 -4.32 41.33 9.74
C ARG A 250 -3.66 41.71 8.41
N CYS A 251 -2.41 41.27 8.21
CA CYS A 251 -1.72 41.26 6.89
C CYS A 251 -2.65 40.82 5.75
N VAL A 252 -3.45 39.78 6.00
CA VAL A 252 -4.38 39.16 5.05
C VAL A 252 -5.52 40.06 4.57
N ARG A 253 -5.74 41.23 5.19
CA ARG A 253 -6.70 42.23 4.69
C ARG A 253 -6.23 42.89 3.39
N CYS A 254 -4.92 43.09 3.27
CA CYS A 254 -4.30 43.69 2.09
C CYS A 254 -3.60 42.62 1.25
N HIS A 255 -2.93 41.66 1.90
CA HIS A 255 -2.26 40.50 1.30
C HIS A 255 -3.15 39.27 1.35
N ARG A 256 -4.25 39.27 0.58
CA ARG A 256 -5.17 38.13 0.55
C ARG A 256 -4.43 36.87 0.03
N PRO A 257 -4.32 35.79 0.83
CA PRO A 257 -3.64 34.56 0.41
C PRO A 257 -4.27 33.98 -0.87
N HIS A 258 -3.47 33.23 -1.63
CA HIS A 258 -3.86 32.60 -2.90
C HIS A 258 -4.30 33.54 -4.04
N THR A 259 -4.37 34.86 -3.83
CA THR A 259 -4.85 35.83 -4.84
C THR A 259 -4.02 37.11 -4.94
N TRP A 260 -3.26 37.45 -3.91
CA TRP A 260 -2.46 38.68 -3.90
C TRP A 260 -1.25 38.61 -4.84
N THR A 261 -1.05 39.67 -5.63
CA THR A 261 0.16 39.92 -6.43
C THR A 261 0.71 41.30 -6.13
N ALA A 262 2.03 41.47 -6.22
CA ALA A 262 2.71 42.75 -5.97
C ALA A 262 2.21 43.88 -6.90
N ASP A 263 1.75 43.55 -8.11
CA ASP A 263 1.27 44.51 -9.12
C ASP A 263 -0.09 45.16 -8.78
N THR A 264 -0.84 44.63 -7.81
CA THR A 264 -2.22 45.10 -7.51
C THR A 264 -2.31 46.34 -6.63
N TRP A 265 -1.18 46.84 -6.10
CA TRP A 265 -1.13 48.05 -5.28
C TRP A 265 -1.13 49.34 -6.12
N GLU A 266 -0.41 49.38 -7.25
CA GLU A 266 -0.33 50.60 -8.07
C GLU A 266 -1.66 50.97 -8.75
N ALA A 267 -2.58 50.02 -8.89
CA ALA A 267 -3.88 50.23 -9.53
C ALA A 267 -4.97 50.78 -8.58
N LYS A 268 -4.80 50.70 -7.26
CA LYS A 268 -5.78 51.17 -6.26
C LYS A 268 -5.39 52.45 -5.52
N ALA A 269 -4.17 52.95 -5.77
CA ALA A 269 -3.67 54.22 -5.23
C ALA A 269 -3.84 55.41 -6.21
N ARG A 270 -4.73 55.27 -7.21
CA ARG A 270 -5.19 56.36 -8.09
C ARG A 270 -6.67 56.61 -7.92
#